data_AF-A0A5J4FVZ5-F1
#
_entry.id   AF-A0A5J4FVZ5-F1
#
_cell.length_a   1.000
_cell.length_b   1.000
_cell.length_c   1.000
_cell.angle_alpha   90.00
_cell.angle_beta   90.00
_cell.angle_gamma   90.00
#
_symmetry.space_group_name_H-M   'P 1'
#
loop_
_entity.id
_entity.type
_entity.pdbx_description
1 polymer ?
#
loop_
_entity_poly.entity_id
_entity_poly.type
_entity_poly.pdbx_seq_one_letter_code
_entity_poly.pdbx_strand_id
1 'polypeptide(L)'
;MKKIILLGFALLVAQVTFAQDLPTNPEPGKCYVRCVTPDVWVNQTVTVQTSPAYKKLSVVPAQYTTETVTVESKAAAQNLEVIPAEYTNESFSIVTKEASQRLITIPSERNTTTETVVTEDASYSLRVIPAVYENQSFEVVTQPAYQKIETVPAVYETRDVTITTKEPSQRMEVIPAEFGTETATYNKREYGSSIRTTPASFTTDYETVEVKPATARWEMSDTPAADCASSDPNDCRYWCYKGIPAEYTTVPVQRLSNDASFVKTPDCVDANNGGEPCGQGTYTRTVLVRPASTRVIDIPGESTTVQTTVMVTPPTTRVIDVPEVRKTMTKRVMVTPPTTERIEIAGSSSTYKKTVYTNETTRAEDIPSVSKTFSKRVMSTPPTTRAVDIPNQMKTLKVTKLVSDARVEEVTVPSETRTVTKEVLQTKGGLTTWTEVECALVEYQALPINWNLGSATLTPQAKNIIDTRLMPVLAQNPGVKLEVASHTDSRGGATSNQDLSERRAQAVVSYLQSKGINGSLLVGNGFGERKLTNRCKDGVSCTEREHATNRRTEFRLINN
;
A
#
# COMPACT_ATOMS: atom_id res chain seq x y z
N MET A 1 -37.62 11.48 107.98
CA MET A 1 -38.62 10.79 108.83
C MET A 1 -40.02 11.26 108.42
N LYS A 2 -41.06 10.42 108.58
CA LYS A 2 -42.51 10.72 108.40
C LYS A 2 -42.95 11.06 106.95
N LYS A 3 -43.73 10.17 106.31
CA LYS A 3 -45.21 10.21 106.07
C LYS A 3 -45.59 11.24 104.97
N ILE A 4 -45.96 10.88 103.73
CA ILE A 4 -47.02 9.97 103.18
C ILE A 4 -48.44 10.56 103.32
N ILE A 5 -49.28 10.35 102.29
CA ILE A 5 -50.73 10.70 102.10
C ILE A 5 -50.96 12.10 101.46
N LEU A 6 -51.90 12.31 100.50
CA LEU A 6 -52.41 11.52 99.35
C LEU A 6 -53.32 12.41 98.48
N LEU A 7 -53.50 12.07 97.19
CA LEU A 7 -54.63 12.38 96.30
C LEU A 7 -55.06 13.85 95.99
N GLY A 8 -55.24 14.13 94.70
CA GLY A 8 -56.55 14.63 94.22
C GLY A 8 -56.68 16.07 93.71
N PHE A 9 -56.35 16.29 92.44
CA PHE A 9 -57.09 17.04 91.40
C PHE A 9 -56.22 16.98 90.13
N ALA A 10 -56.65 17.10 88.88
CA ALA A 10 -57.91 16.96 88.16
C ALA A 10 -57.49 17.22 86.70
N LEU A 11 -58.01 16.42 85.76
CA LEU A 11 -57.64 16.52 84.35
C LEU A 11 -58.01 17.91 83.77
N LEU A 12 -57.06 18.59 83.12
CA LEU A 12 -57.37 19.77 82.31
C LEU A 12 -56.59 19.72 80.99
N VAL A 13 -57.19 19.06 80.00
CA VAL A 13 -56.69 19.02 78.63
C VAL A 13 -56.79 20.43 78.06
N ALA A 14 -55.65 21.04 77.71
CA ALA A 14 -55.64 22.30 76.97
C ALA A 14 -56.30 22.09 75.60
N GLN A 15 -57.53 22.59 75.46
CA GLN A 15 -58.22 22.63 74.18
C GLN A 15 -57.41 23.52 73.24
N VAL A 16 -56.83 22.92 72.18
CA VAL A 16 -56.31 23.69 71.05
C VAL A 16 -57.52 24.18 70.28
N THR A 17 -58.08 25.31 70.72
CA THR A 17 -59.06 26.04 69.93
C THR A 17 -58.39 26.41 68.62
N PHE A 18 -58.88 25.87 67.50
CA PHE A 18 -58.54 26.37 66.18
C PHE A 18 -58.97 27.83 66.13
N ALA A 19 -58.01 28.74 66.30
CA ALA A 19 -58.20 30.11 65.90
C ALA A 19 -58.52 30.07 64.40
N GLN A 20 -59.71 30.51 64.02
CA GLN A 20 -59.88 31.00 62.67
C GLN A 20 -58.88 32.14 62.52
N ASP A 21 -57.97 32.05 61.54
CA ASP A 21 -57.03 33.13 61.27
C ASP A 21 -57.84 34.42 61.09
N LEU A 22 -57.70 35.32 62.06
CA LEU A 22 -58.12 36.70 61.97
C LEU A 22 -56.84 37.51 61.70
N PRO A 23 -56.90 38.61 60.92
CA PRO A 23 -55.74 39.47 60.73
C PRO A 23 -55.21 39.90 62.10
N THR A 24 -53.89 39.78 62.31
CA THR A 24 -53.26 39.82 63.65
C THR A 24 -53.32 41.18 64.35
N ASN A 25 -53.81 42.22 63.67
CA ASN A 25 -54.15 43.53 64.23
C ASN A 25 -55.28 44.16 63.39
N PRO A 26 -56.57 43.89 63.68
CA PRO A 26 -57.69 44.42 62.92
C PRO A 26 -58.01 45.86 63.33
N GLU A 27 -58.07 46.80 62.38
CA GLU A 27 -58.46 48.18 62.67
C GLU A 27 -60.00 48.32 62.83
N PRO A 28 -60.50 49.07 63.84
CA PRO A 28 -61.93 49.28 64.02
C PRO A 28 -62.58 49.95 62.81
N GLY A 29 -63.45 49.23 62.11
CA GLY A 29 -64.19 49.71 60.93
C GLY A 29 -63.67 49.25 59.57
N LYS A 30 -62.63 48.41 59.52
CA LYS A 30 -62.15 47.77 58.27
C LYS A 30 -62.82 46.40 58.04
N CYS A 31 -63.02 46.05 56.78
CA CYS A 31 -63.59 44.76 56.36
C CYS A 31 -62.53 43.91 55.68
N TYR A 32 -62.49 42.63 56.04
CA TYR A 32 -61.46 41.68 55.65
C TYR A 32 -62.08 40.48 54.93
N VAL A 33 -61.73 40.26 53.66
CA VAL A 33 -62.20 39.13 52.85
C VAL A 33 -61.07 38.13 52.62
N ARG A 34 -61.36 36.84 52.85
CA ARG A 34 -60.40 35.73 52.66
C ARG A 34 -60.32 35.35 51.18
N CYS A 35 -59.56 36.10 50.40
CA CYS A 35 -59.25 35.75 49.02
C CYS A 35 -58.36 34.50 48.94
N VAL A 36 -58.75 33.49 48.16
CA VAL A 36 -57.92 32.32 47.85
C VAL A 36 -57.20 32.57 46.54
N THR A 37 -55.88 32.72 46.59
CA THR A 37 -55.04 32.81 45.39
C THR A 37 -54.94 31.44 44.71
N PRO A 38 -55.23 31.32 43.39
CA PRO A 38 -55.01 30.08 42.65
C PRO A 38 -53.52 29.82 42.44
N ASP A 39 -53.15 28.55 42.27
CA ASP A 39 -51.78 28.15 41.86
C ASP A 39 -51.43 28.73 40.48
N VAL A 40 -50.21 29.26 40.34
CA VAL A 40 -49.70 29.78 39.07
C VAL A 40 -48.75 28.77 38.43
N TRP A 41 -49.18 28.24 37.29
CA TRP A 41 -48.49 27.20 36.53
C TRP A 41 -47.79 27.78 35.30
N VAL A 42 -46.56 27.33 35.05
CA VAL A 42 -45.80 27.64 33.83
C VAL A 42 -45.48 26.36 33.09
N ASN A 43 -45.83 26.31 31.80
CA ASN A 43 -45.43 25.23 30.91
C ASN A 43 -43.94 25.34 30.59
N GLN A 44 -43.14 24.38 31.07
CA GLN A 44 -41.73 24.24 30.74
C GLN A 44 -41.55 23.05 29.77
N THR A 45 -40.84 23.27 28.67
CA THR A 45 -40.41 22.18 27.78
C THR A 45 -39.15 21.51 28.32
N VAL A 46 -39.12 20.18 28.28
CA VAL A 46 -37.96 19.34 28.60
C VAL A 46 -37.68 18.45 27.38
N THR A 47 -36.44 18.46 26.89
CA THR A 47 -36.00 17.61 25.78
C THR A 47 -35.42 16.31 26.32
N VAL A 48 -36.16 15.21 26.15
CA VAL A 48 -35.69 13.85 26.46
C VAL A 48 -34.95 13.30 25.24
N GLN A 49 -33.77 12.69 25.43
CA GLN A 49 -33.03 12.06 24.34
C GLN A 49 -33.58 10.65 24.07
N THR A 50 -34.32 10.49 22.97
CA THR A 50 -34.98 9.22 22.63
C THR A 50 -34.05 8.23 21.96
N SER A 51 -33.05 8.70 21.20
CA SER A 51 -31.96 7.87 20.67
C SER A 51 -30.63 8.63 20.78
N PRO A 52 -29.53 7.97 21.20
CA PRO A 52 -28.22 8.60 21.31
C PRO A 52 -27.59 8.75 19.93
N ALA A 53 -26.69 9.71 19.78
CA ALA A 53 -25.84 9.79 18.60
C ALA A 53 -24.97 8.53 18.52
N TYR A 54 -24.87 7.93 17.35
CA TYR A 54 -24.15 6.66 17.15
C TYR A 54 -23.38 6.64 15.84
N LYS A 55 -22.31 5.84 15.77
CA LYS A 55 -21.57 5.64 14.52
C LYS A 55 -22.31 4.66 13.62
N LYS A 56 -22.55 5.05 12.37
CA LYS A 56 -22.91 4.13 11.28
C LYS A 56 -21.67 3.87 10.45
N LEU A 57 -21.24 2.62 10.40
CA LEU A 57 -20.08 2.18 9.62
C LEU A 57 -20.53 1.77 8.21
N SER A 58 -20.01 2.46 7.19
CA SER A 58 -20.13 2.06 5.79
C SER A 58 -18.88 1.29 5.36
N VAL A 59 -19.04 0.20 4.60
CA VAL A 59 -17.90 -0.60 4.10
C VAL A 59 -17.66 -0.27 2.64
N VAL A 60 -16.44 0.18 2.33
CA VAL A 60 -15.96 0.25 0.94
C VAL A 60 -15.10 -0.99 0.68
N PRO A 61 -15.49 -1.88 -0.26
CA PRO A 61 -14.79 -3.13 -0.51
C PRO A 61 -13.41 -2.89 -1.15
N ALA A 62 -12.47 -3.80 -0.89
CA ALA A 62 -11.14 -3.79 -1.48
C ALA A 62 -11.21 -3.76 -3.02
N GLN A 63 -10.35 -2.94 -3.62
CA GLN A 63 -10.26 -2.78 -5.08
C GLN A 63 -9.06 -3.54 -5.62
N TYR A 64 -9.27 -4.33 -6.67
CA TYR A 64 -8.26 -5.17 -7.29
C TYR A 64 -8.11 -4.84 -8.77
N THR A 65 -6.90 -5.03 -9.31
CA THR A 65 -6.61 -4.92 -10.74
C THR A 65 -5.88 -6.17 -11.24
N THR A 66 -5.93 -6.44 -12.54
CA THR A 66 -5.16 -7.52 -13.16
C THR A 66 -3.88 -6.97 -13.76
N GLU A 67 -2.74 -7.22 -13.14
CA GLU A 67 -1.42 -6.89 -13.68
C GLU A 67 -0.86 -8.09 -14.48
N THR A 68 -0.07 -7.82 -15.51
CA THR A 68 0.61 -8.86 -16.31
C THR A 68 2.09 -8.89 -15.98
N VAL A 69 2.53 -9.92 -15.24
CA VAL A 69 3.94 -10.15 -14.92
C VAL A 69 4.55 -11.04 -16.00
N THR A 70 5.70 -10.65 -16.55
CA THR A 70 6.51 -11.48 -17.44
C THR A 70 7.48 -12.32 -16.62
N VAL A 71 7.41 -13.64 -16.77
CA VAL A 71 8.35 -14.60 -16.14
C VAL A 71 9.12 -15.38 -17.20
N GLU A 72 10.33 -15.81 -16.85
CA GLU A 72 11.12 -16.68 -17.71
C GLU A 72 10.57 -18.11 -17.66
N SER A 73 10.08 -18.62 -18.80
CA SER A 73 9.51 -19.97 -18.91
C SER A 73 10.49 -21.02 -19.42
N LYS A 74 11.52 -20.59 -20.14
CA LYS A 74 12.73 -21.36 -20.44
C LYS A 74 13.94 -20.44 -20.32
N ALA A 75 14.95 -20.88 -19.59
CA ALA A 75 16.24 -20.19 -19.51
C ALA A 75 16.90 -20.10 -20.90
N ALA A 76 17.78 -19.10 -21.08
CA ALA A 76 18.66 -19.04 -22.25
C ALA A 76 19.60 -20.26 -22.26
N ALA A 77 19.90 -20.77 -23.45
CA ALA A 77 20.73 -21.96 -23.63
C ALA A 77 21.61 -21.82 -24.87
N GLN A 78 22.72 -22.55 -24.93
CA GLN A 78 23.57 -22.60 -26.12
C GLN A 78 23.45 -23.95 -26.81
N ASN A 79 23.19 -23.92 -28.12
CA ASN A 79 23.33 -25.09 -28.98
C ASN A 79 24.77 -25.17 -29.51
N LEU A 80 25.33 -26.36 -29.63
CA LEU A 80 26.68 -26.58 -30.17
C LEU A 80 26.58 -27.17 -31.58
N GLU A 81 26.89 -26.35 -32.58
CA GLU A 81 26.94 -26.75 -33.98
C GLU A 81 28.35 -27.26 -34.34
N VAL A 82 28.43 -28.41 -35.00
CA VAL A 82 29.71 -29.06 -35.35
C VAL A 82 30.19 -28.59 -36.71
N ILE A 83 31.33 -27.91 -36.74
CA ILE A 83 32.07 -27.55 -37.95
C ILE A 83 32.98 -28.74 -38.31
N PRO A 84 32.81 -29.37 -39.49
CA PRO A 84 33.62 -30.52 -39.89
C PRO A 84 35.07 -30.14 -40.17
N ALA A 85 35.97 -31.11 -40.03
CA ALA A 85 37.41 -30.95 -40.31
C ALA A 85 37.67 -30.76 -41.82
N GLU A 86 38.57 -29.84 -42.17
CA GLU A 86 39.05 -29.69 -43.55
C GLU A 86 40.35 -30.48 -43.77
N TYR A 87 40.58 -30.86 -45.03
CA TYR A 87 41.70 -31.71 -45.42
C TYR A 87 42.29 -31.24 -46.75
N THR A 88 43.61 -31.02 -46.79
CA THR A 88 44.38 -30.73 -48.00
C THR A 88 45.24 -31.91 -48.40
N ASN A 89 45.62 -31.98 -49.68
CA ASN A 89 46.55 -32.99 -50.18
C ASN A 89 47.95 -32.38 -50.28
N GLU A 90 48.84 -32.76 -49.39
CA GLU A 90 50.27 -32.48 -49.54
C GLU A 90 50.90 -33.50 -50.51
N SER A 91 51.96 -33.13 -51.21
CA SER A 91 52.70 -34.06 -52.06
C SER A 91 54.20 -33.96 -51.83
N PHE A 92 54.85 -35.12 -51.76
CA PHE A 92 56.30 -35.25 -51.60
C PHE A 92 56.86 -36.22 -52.63
N SER A 93 58.11 -36.01 -53.02
CA SER A 93 58.81 -36.82 -54.02
C SER A 93 59.90 -37.67 -53.38
N ILE A 94 59.96 -38.94 -53.78
CA ILE A 94 61.04 -39.86 -53.41
C ILE A 94 61.86 -40.15 -54.66
N VAL A 95 63.18 -39.96 -54.59
CA VAL A 95 64.11 -40.34 -55.66
C VAL A 95 64.19 -41.85 -55.71
N THR A 96 63.97 -42.43 -56.90
CA THR A 96 63.95 -43.89 -57.11
C THR A 96 65.13 -44.40 -57.92
N LYS A 97 65.87 -43.50 -58.57
CA LYS A 97 67.19 -43.75 -59.18
C LYS A 97 68.05 -42.49 -59.08
N GLU A 98 69.25 -42.66 -58.51
CA GLU A 98 70.32 -41.67 -58.49
C GLU A 98 70.82 -41.29 -59.90
N ALA A 99 71.49 -40.15 -60.02
CA ALA A 99 72.10 -39.67 -61.27
C ALA A 99 73.43 -40.39 -61.57
N SER A 100 73.88 -40.36 -62.84
CA SER A 100 75.19 -40.92 -63.25
C SER A 100 75.79 -40.24 -64.48
N GLN A 101 77.11 -40.38 -64.66
CA GLN A 101 77.91 -39.74 -65.71
C GLN A 101 78.58 -40.77 -66.64
N ARG A 102 78.97 -40.34 -67.83
CA ARG A 102 79.73 -41.15 -68.82
C ARG A 102 80.89 -40.34 -69.42
N LEU A 103 82.01 -41.00 -69.69
CA LEU A 103 83.25 -40.40 -70.22
C LEU A 103 83.67 -41.03 -71.56
N ILE A 104 84.37 -40.26 -72.41
CA ILE A 104 84.88 -40.63 -73.75
C ILE A 104 86.26 -39.97 -73.96
N THR A 105 87.19 -40.62 -74.68
CA THR A 105 88.64 -40.28 -74.77
C THR A 105 89.19 -40.17 -76.20
N ILE A 106 90.29 -39.41 -76.43
CA ILE A 106 90.90 -39.13 -77.76
C ILE A 106 92.47 -39.07 -77.63
N PRO A 107 93.28 -39.65 -78.57
CA PRO A 107 94.77 -39.82 -78.45
C PRO A 107 95.69 -38.78 -79.18
N SER A 108 97.04 -38.88 -79.05
CA SER A 108 98.07 -37.83 -79.35
C SER A 108 99.45 -38.24 -80.01
N GLU A 109 100.24 -37.28 -80.57
CA GLU A 109 101.61 -37.43 -81.23
C GLU A 109 102.71 -36.28 -81.01
N ARG A 110 103.55 -35.80 -82.00
CA ARG A 110 105.03 -35.39 -81.89
C ARG A 110 105.45 -33.89 -82.36
N ASN A 111 106.60 -33.10 -82.26
CA ASN A 111 108.12 -32.96 -81.92
C ASN A 111 108.56 -31.40 -81.75
N THR A 112 109.76 -30.70 -81.53
CA THR A 112 111.15 -30.72 -80.86
C THR A 112 112.09 -29.41 -81.09
N THR A 113 112.90 -28.77 -80.15
CA THR A 113 114.10 -27.75 -80.28
C THR A 113 114.94 -27.22 -78.99
N THR A 114 116.22 -27.59 -78.66
CA THR A 114 117.16 -27.12 -77.52
C THR A 114 118.69 -26.70 -77.76
N GLU A 115 119.73 -27.50 -77.39
CA GLU A 115 121.25 -27.35 -77.29
C GLU A 115 121.89 -26.10 -76.60
N THR A 116 123.14 -26.09 -76.10
CA THR A 116 124.46 -25.97 -76.83
C THR A 116 125.70 -26.70 -76.21
N VAL A 117 126.86 -26.77 -76.90
CA VAL A 117 128.13 -27.46 -76.49
C VAL A 117 129.42 -26.60 -76.63
N VAL A 118 130.52 -26.92 -75.91
CA VAL A 118 131.89 -26.37 -76.12
C VAL A 118 132.96 -27.47 -76.36
N THR A 119 132.93 -28.05 -77.55
CA THR A 119 134.06 -28.11 -78.52
C THR A 119 135.54 -27.97 -78.06
N GLU A 120 136.31 -29.02 -78.38
CA GLU A 120 137.78 -29.17 -78.54
C GLU A 120 138.77 -28.41 -77.62
N ASP A 121 139.49 -29.20 -76.81
CA ASP A 121 140.82 -28.90 -76.25
C ASP A 121 141.72 -30.15 -76.27
N ALA A 122 143.04 -29.92 -76.29
CA ALA A 122 144.13 -30.87 -76.01
C ALA A 122 144.00 -32.35 -76.48
N SER A 123 144.08 -32.61 -77.78
CA SER A 123 144.34 -33.94 -78.35
C SER A 123 145.71 -34.50 -77.93
N TYR A 124 145.80 -35.79 -77.59
CA TYR A 124 147.05 -36.45 -77.20
C TYR A 124 147.14 -37.90 -77.75
N SER A 125 148.28 -38.58 -77.60
CA SER A 125 148.63 -39.78 -78.41
C SER A 125 149.30 -40.92 -77.62
N LEU A 126 148.53 -41.58 -76.74
CA LEU A 126 149.06 -42.47 -75.68
C LEU A 126 149.63 -43.84 -76.14
N ARG A 127 150.60 -44.40 -75.37
CA ARG A 127 151.39 -45.65 -75.58
C ARG A 127 151.08 -46.75 -74.54
N VAL A 128 150.76 -47.99 -74.95
CA VAL A 128 150.08 -49.04 -74.13
C VAL A 128 150.95 -49.88 -73.16
N ILE A 129 150.37 -50.19 -71.99
CA ILE A 129 150.74 -51.18 -70.95
C ILE A 129 149.51 -52.12 -70.73
N PRO A 130 149.61 -53.44 -70.49
CA PRO A 130 148.46 -54.39 -70.42
C PRO A 130 147.70 -54.51 -69.07
N ALA A 131 146.60 -55.30 -69.06
CA ALA A 131 145.54 -55.37 -68.01
C ALA A 131 145.49 -56.63 -67.12
N VAL A 132 144.72 -56.56 -66.01
CA VAL A 132 144.46 -57.66 -65.04
C VAL A 132 142.94 -57.81 -64.73
N TYR A 133 142.47 -59.02 -64.38
CA TYR A 133 141.04 -59.38 -64.22
C TYR A 133 140.74 -60.30 -63.01
N GLU A 134 139.54 -60.17 -62.42
CA GLU A 134 139.02 -60.89 -61.24
C GLU A 134 137.52 -61.29 -61.44
N ASN A 135 136.89 -62.05 -60.54
CA ASN A 135 135.50 -62.52 -60.65
C ASN A 135 134.56 -61.93 -59.57
N GLN A 136 133.31 -61.60 -59.93
CA GLN A 136 132.26 -61.15 -58.99
C GLN A 136 130.89 -61.77 -59.31
N SER A 137 129.95 -61.72 -58.36
CA SER A 137 128.62 -62.35 -58.43
C SER A 137 127.49 -61.39 -58.05
N PHE A 138 126.32 -61.53 -58.69
CA PHE A 138 125.13 -60.71 -58.42
C PHE A 138 123.82 -61.48 -58.65
N GLU A 139 122.71 -61.00 -58.07
CA GLU A 139 121.37 -61.56 -58.24
C GLU A 139 120.51 -60.75 -59.22
N VAL A 140 119.57 -61.43 -59.88
CA VAL A 140 118.60 -60.86 -60.80
C VAL A 140 117.20 -61.38 -60.47
N VAL A 141 116.22 -60.48 -60.37
CA VAL A 141 114.79 -60.81 -60.23
C VAL A 141 114.28 -61.34 -61.57
N THR A 142 113.66 -62.52 -61.59
CA THR A 142 113.15 -63.16 -62.81
C THR A 142 111.65 -63.00 -63.02
N GLN A 143 110.87 -62.76 -61.95
CA GLN A 143 109.47 -62.32 -62.02
C GLN A 143 109.19 -61.36 -60.84
N PRO A 144 108.65 -60.16 -61.09
CA PRO A 144 108.31 -59.19 -60.04
C PRO A 144 107.01 -59.56 -59.32
N ALA A 145 106.84 -59.00 -58.12
CA ALA A 145 105.63 -59.14 -57.31
C ALA A 145 104.43 -58.45 -57.99
N TYR A 146 103.22 -58.97 -57.77
CA TYR A 146 101.98 -58.37 -58.27
C TYR A 146 100.78 -58.63 -57.35
N GLN A 147 99.71 -57.87 -57.56
CA GLN A 147 98.50 -57.91 -56.73
C GLN A 147 97.32 -58.53 -57.48
N LYS A 148 96.49 -59.31 -56.78
CA LYS A 148 95.24 -59.88 -57.29
C LYS A 148 94.04 -59.32 -56.53
N ILE A 149 93.01 -58.87 -57.24
CA ILE A 149 91.78 -58.32 -56.65
C ILE A 149 90.68 -59.39 -56.65
N GLU A 150 89.90 -59.46 -55.57
CA GLU A 150 88.78 -60.37 -55.38
C GLU A 150 87.53 -59.62 -54.86
N THR A 151 86.35 -59.92 -55.40
CA THR A 151 85.08 -59.25 -55.09
C THR A 151 84.24 -60.02 -54.08
N VAL A 152 83.78 -59.34 -53.02
CA VAL A 152 82.84 -59.87 -52.01
C VAL A 152 81.43 -59.33 -52.30
N PRO A 153 80.40 -60.19 -52.41
CA PRO A 153 79.03 -59.75 -52.75
C PRO A 153 78.33 -59.02 -51.60
N ALA A 154 77.29 -58.25 -51.94
CA ALA A 154 76.49 -57.44 -51.01
C ALA A 154 75.57 -58.29 -50.12
N VAL A 155 75.21 -57.77 -48.93
CA VAL A 155 74.28 -58.40 -47.99
C VAL A 155 73.00 -57.56 -47.88
N TYR A 156 71.86 -58.26 -47.81
CA TYR A 156 70.52 -57.68 -47.78
C TYR A 156 69.75 -58.16 -46.54
N GLU A 157 68.90 -57.29 -46.00
CA GLU A 157 68.01 -57.56 -44.85
C GLU A 157 66.58 -57.13 -45.20
N THR A 158 65.59 -57.95 -44.87
CA THR A 158 64.17 -57.59 -44.97
C THR A 158 63.73 -56.85 -43.72
N ARG A 159 63.19 -55.63 -43.88
CA ARG A 159 62.61 -54.84 -42.79
C ARG A 159 61.12 -54.61 -43.02
N ASP A 160 60.36 -54.65 -41.93
CA ASP A 160 58.96 -54.25 -41.90
C ASP A 160 58.84 -52.72 -41.96
N VAL A 161 58.12 -52.21 -42.96
CA VAL A 161 57.81 -50.79 -43.10
C VAL A 161 56.31 -50.61 -42.90
N THR A 162 55.93 -49.93 -41.81
CA THR A 162 54.53 -49.62 -41.48
C THR A 162 54.04 -48.43 -42.29
N ILE A 163 53.08 -48.65 -43.18
CA ILE A 163 52.48 -47.61 -44.03
C ILE A 163 51.11 -47.24 -43.45
N THR A 164 50.95 -46.00 -42.99
CA THR A 164 49.68 -45.46 -42.49
C THR A 164 48.72 -45.22 -43.65
N THR A 165 47.71 -46.09 -43.80
CA THR A 165 46.69 -46.01 -44.85
C THR A 165 45.51 -45.12 -44.46
N LYS A 166 45.24 -44.95 -43.15
CA LYS A 166 44.37 -43.91 -42.60
C LYS A 166 45.00 -43.34 -41.33
N GLU A 167 45.14 -42.02 -41.24
CA GLU A 167 45.64 -41.39 -40.02
C GLU A 167 44.63 -41.53 -38.86
N PRO A 168 45.08 -41.61 -37.59
CA PRO A 168 44.18 -41.51 -36.46
C PRO A 168 43.44 -40.17 -36.50
N SER A 169 42.14 -40.19 -36.24
CA SER A 169 41.28 -39.01 -36.35
C SER A 169 40.40 -38.86 -35.12
N GLN A 170 40.03 -37.63 -34.80
CA GLN A 170 39.21 -37.34 -33.63
C GLN A 170 37.82 -36.89 -34.09
N ARG A 171 36.77 -37.53 -33.58
CA ARG A 171 35.39 -37.05 -33.74
C ARG A 171 34.91 -36.41 -32.45
N MET A 172 34.30 -35.23 -32.57
CA MET A 172 33.55 -34.64 -31.47
C MET A 172 32.12 -35.21 -31.45
N GLU A 173 31.65 -35.60 -30.28
CA GLU A 173 30.27 -35.95 -30.03
C GLU A 173 29.66 -34.89 -29.10
N VAL A 174 28.60 -34.23 -29.57
CA VAL A 174 27.85 -33.25 -28.79
C VAL A 174 26.91 -34.01 -27.86
N ILE A 175 27.18 -33.92 -26.56
CA ILE A 175 26.24 -34.30 -25.51
C ILE A 175 25.24 -33.15 -25.39
N PRO A 176 23.94 -33.37 -25.71
CA PRO A 176 22.94 -32.31 -25.67
C PRO A 176 22.73 -31.80 -24.25
N ALA A 177 22.25 -30.55 -24.14
CA ALA A 177 21.89 -29.96 -22.85
C ALA A 177 20.80 -30.77 -22.13
N GLU A 178 20.98 -30.97 -20.84
CA GLU A 178 20.01 -31.66 -19.98
C GLU A 178 19.08 -30.63 -19.34
N PHE A 179 17.79 -30.76 -19.61
CA PHE A 179 16.76 -29.82 -19.18
C PHE A 179 15.84 -30.44 -18.13
N GLY A 180 15.83 -29.84 -16.95
CA GLY A 180 14.89 -30.18 -15.87
C GLY A 180 13.65 -29.29 -15.89
N THR A 181 12.62 -29.72 -15.16
CA THR A 181 11.45 -28.89 -14.85
C THR A 181 11.50 -28.45 -13.39
N GLU A 182 11.64 -27.16 -13.14
CA GLU A 182 11.47 -26.57 -11.82
C GLU A 182 10.02 -26.05 -11.70
N THR A 183 9.35 -26.34 -10.59
CA THR A 183 8.00 -25.82 -10.33
C THR A 183 8.10 -24.61 -9.43
N ALA A 184 8.02 -23.42 -10.02
CA ALA A 184 8.00 -22.17 -9.28
C ALA A 184 6.58 -21.83 -8.81
N THR A 185 6.40 -21.64 -7.51
CA THR A 185 5.18 -21.10 -6.91
C THR A 185 5.18 -19.57 -6.97
N TYR A 186 4.02 -18.98 -7.24
CA TYR A 186 3.77 -17.55 -7.16
C TYR A 186 2.38 -17.27 -6.59
N ASN A 187 2.20 -16.12 -5.95
CA ASN A 187 0.89 -15.70 -5.44
C ASN A 187 0.02 -15.24 -6.63
N LYS A 188 -1.08 -15.95 -6.91
CA LYS A 188 -2.00 -15.61 -8.01
C LYS A 188 -2.81 -14.35 -7.73
N ARG A 189 -3.05 -14.08 -6.45
CA ARG A 189 -3.75 -12.93 -5.88
C ARG A 189 -2.97 -12.42 -4.68
N GLU A 190 -2.84 -11.10 -4.56
CA GLU A 190 -2.28 -10.45 -3.37
C GLU A 190 -3.30 -10.40 -2.22
N TYR A 191 -2.79 -10.32 -0.99
CA TYR A 191 -3.62 -10.12 0.20
C TYR A 191 -4.45 -8.85 0.07
N GLY A 192 -5.76 -9.00 0.25
CA GLY A 192 -6.68 -7.91 0.54
C GLY A 192 -7.63 -8.35 1.65
N SER A 193 -8.35 -7.39 2.23
CA SER A 193 -9.28 -7.66 3.31
C SER A 193 -10.74 -7.49 2.89
N SER A 194 -11.61 -8.24 3.56
CA SER A 194 -13.03 -7.93 3.71
C SER A 194 -13.28 -7.38 5.10
N ILE A 195 -14.31 -6.55 5.22
CA ILE A 195 -14.72 -5.98 6.50
C ILE A 195 -16.17 -6.35 6.75
N ARG A 196 -16.40 -7.08 7.84
CA ARG A 196 -17.75 -7.35 8.35
C ARG A 196 -18.05 -6.36 9.46
N THR A 197 -19.00 -5.46 9.23
CA THR A 197 -19.52 -4.56 10.26
C THR A 197 -20.54 -5.29 11.14
N THR A 198 -20.41 -5.07 12.45
CA THR A 198 -21.43 -5.36 13.46
C THR A 198 -22.10 -4.04 13.81
N PRO A 199 -23.40 -3.86 13.50
CA PRO A 199 -24.08 -2.59 13.71
C PRO A 199 -24.16 -2.23 15.20
N ALA A 200 -24.31 -0.94 15.50
CA ALA A 200 -24.55 -0.46 16.86
C ALA A 200 -25.74 -1.20 17.48
N SER A 201 -25.60 -1.58 18.75
CA SER A 201 -26.61 -2.33 19.49
C SER A 201 -27.25 -1.44 20.55
N PHE A 202 -28.58 -1.50 20.64
CA PHE A 202 -29.37 -0.62 21.51
C PHE A 202 -30.19 -1.46 22.49
N THR A 203 -30.14 -1.08 23.76
CA THR A 203 -31.07 -1.56 24.79
C THR A 203 -32.24 -0.59 24.87
N THR A 204 -33.46 -1.13 24.89
CA THR A 204 -34.66 -0.36 25.24
C THR A 204 -34.65 -0.09 26.74
N ASP A 205 -34.80 1.18 27.11
CA ASP A 205 -34.94 1.64 28.48
C ASP A 205 -36.09 2.67 28.54
N TYR A 206 -36.42 3.15 29.74
CA TYR A 206 -37.57 4.02 29.96
C TYR A 206 -37.22 5.19 30.87
N GLU A 207 -37.41 6.41 30.36
CA GLU A 207 -37.23 7.62 31.16
C GLU A 207 -38.60 8.16 31.60
N THR A 208 -38.83 8.19 32.91
CA THR A 208 -40.10 8.64 33.50
C THR A 208 -39.99 10.12 33.85
N VAL A 209 -40.74 10.96 33.12
CA VAL A 209 -40.79 12.41 33.32
C VAL A 209 -42.04 12.78 34.10
N GLU A 210 -41.87 13.56 35.17
CA GLU A 210 -42.98 14.22 35.86
C GLU A 210 -43.57 15.31 34.96
N VAL A 211 -44.81 15.12 34.52
CA VAL A 211 -45.52 16.08 33.65
C VAL A 211 -46.42 17.03 34.44
N LYS A 212 -46.93 16.58 35.60
CA LYS A 212 -47.48 17.47 36.65
C LYS A 212 -46.98 17.01 38.02
N PRO A 213 -46.48 17.90 38.89
CA PRO A 213 -46.09 17.54 40.25
C PRO A 213 -47.31 17.21 41.12
N ALA A 214 -47.06 16.59 42.28
CA ALA A 214 -48.09 16.37 43.28
C ALA A 214 -48.59 17.72 43.82
N THR A 215 -49.91 17.91 43.82
CA THR A 215 -50.57 19.15 44.24
C THR A 215 -51.54 18.85 45.39
N ALA A 216 -52.13 19.89 45.97
CA ALA A 216 -53.23 19.72 46.90
C ALA A 216 -54.12 20.95 46.86
N ARG A 217 -55.44 20.74 46.85
CA ARG A 217 -56.45 21.81 46.78
C ARG A 217 -57.47 21.67 47.89
N TRP A 218 -58.05 22.80 48.29
CA TRP A 218 -59.13 22.85 49.27
C TRP A 218 -60.45 22.44 48.59
N GLU A 219 -61.01 21.32 49.02
CA GLU A 219 -62.34 20.84 48.62
C GLU A 219 -63.28 20.85 49.83
N MET A 220 -64.52 21.26 49.60
CA MET A 220 -65.57 21.25 50.61
C MET A 220 -66.13 19.83 50.77
N SER A 221 -66.18 19.30 51.99
CA SER A 221 -66.53 17.91 52.29
C SER A 221 -67.94 17.56 51.82
N ASP A 222 -68.12 16.39 51.20
CA ASP A 222 -69.40 15.96 50.65
C ASP A 222 -70.46 15.69 51.74
N THR A 223 -70.01 15.39 52.97
CA THR A 223 -70.82 15.34 54.19
C THR A 223 -70.70 16.64 54.99
N PRO A 224 -71.79 17.19 55.55
CA PRO A 224 -71.72 18.25 56.56
C PRO A 224 -71.22 17.74 57.91
N ALA A 225 -70.82 18.66 58.79
CA ALA A 225 -70.47 18.41 60.18
C ALA A 225 -71.70 17.93 60.98
N ALA A 226 -71.52 16.87 61.77
CA ALA A 226 -72.61 16.20 62.49
C ALA A 226 -73.34 17.11 63.51
N ASP A 227 -72.64 18.11 64.05
CA ASP A 227 -73.10 18.94 65.16
C ASP A 227 -73.51 20.38 64.73
N CYS A 228 -73.68 20.62 63.43
CA CYS A 228 -73.90 21.96 62.87
C CYS A 228 -75.39 22.29 62.67
N ALA A 229 -75.81 23.47 63.10
CA ALA A 229 -77.21 23.89 63.19
C ALA A 229 -77.62 25.02 62.22
N SER A 230 -76.83 25.32 61.17
CA SER A 230 -77.23 26.28 60.14
C SER A 230 -78.21 25.68 59.13
N SER A 231 -79.07 26.52 58.57
CA SER A 231 -79.98 26.17 57.48
C SER A 231 -79.38 26.34 56.09
N ASP A 232 -78.19 26.94 55.95
CA ASP A 232 -77.50 27.03 54.66
C ASP A 232 -76.67 25.75 54.40
N PRO A 233 -76.83 25.08 53.23
CA PRO A 233 -76.06 23.88 52.89
C PRO A 233 -74.53 24.05 52.85
N ASN A 234 -74.02 25.29 52.82
CA ASN A 234 -72.58 25.59 52.68
C ASN A 234 -71.90 25.91 54.03
N ASP A 235 -72.63 26.44 55.02
CA ASP A 235 -72.09 26.82 56.34
C ASP A 235 -71.49 25.64 57.10
N CYS A 236 -72.10 24.46 56.94
CA CYS A 236 -71.83 23.28 57.77
C CYS A 236 -70.80 22.30 57.17
N ARG A 237 -70.04 22.66 56.13
CA ARG A 237 -69.16 21.70 55.41
C ARG A 237 -67.68 21.98 55.69
N TYR A 238 -66.90 20.94 55.99
CA TYR A 238 -65.48 21.07 56.27
C TYR A 238 -64.67 21.35 55.00
N TRP A 239 -63.69 22.23 55.08
CA TRP A 239 -62.71 22.39 54.00
C TRP A 239 -61.54 21.42 54.21
N CYS A 240 -61.41 20.46 53.31
CA CYS A 240 -60.38 19.43 53.32
C CYS A 240 -59.32 19.73 52.26
N TYR A 241 -58.05 19.83 52.67
CA TYR A 241 -56.92 19.97 51.74
C TYR A 241 -56.56 18.59 51.16
N LYS A 242 -57.22 18.20 50.07
CA LYS A 242 -57.01 16.89 49.44
C LYS A 242 -55.76 16.91 48.56
N GLY A 243 -54.88 15.93 48.75
CA GLY A 243 -53.73 15.69 47.88
C GLY A 243 -54.15 15.09 46.53
N ILE A 244 -53.59 15.62 45.45
CA ILE A 244 -53.67 15.11 44.10
C ILE A 244 -52.28 14.55 43.75
N PRO A 245 -52.14 13.26 43.38
CA PRO A 245 -50.85 12.67 43.08
C PRO A 245 -50.22 13.30 41.82
N ALA A 246 -48.90 13.20 41.72
CA ALA A 246 -48.16 13.62 40.54
C ALA A 246 -48.55 12.76 39.31
N GLU A 247 -48.59 13.38 38.14
CA GLU A 247 -48.75 12.70 36.86
C GLU A 247 -47.38 12.49 36.21
N TYR A 248 -47.10 11.25 35.83
CA TYR A 248 -45.86 10.85 35.17
C TYR A 248 -46.13 10.35 33.74
N THR A 249 -45.26 10.71 32.81
CA THR A 249 -45.22 10.15 31.45
C THR A 249 -43.92 9.40 31.24
N THR A 250 -44.02 8.12 30.92
CA THR A 250 -42.88 7.28 30.57
C THR A 250 -42.55 7.40 29.09
N VAL A 251 -41.34 7.86 28.78
CA VAL A 251 -40.82 7.95 27.41
C VAL A 251 -39.96 6.70 27.14
N PRO A 252 -40.25 5.91 26.09
CA PRO A 252 -39.33 4.86 25.65
C PRO A 252 -38.08 5.53 25.07
N VAL A 253 -36.92 5.16 25.58
CA VAL A 253 -35.61 5.65 25.12
C VAL A 253 -34.74 4.45 24.71
N GLN A 254 -33.81 4.69 23.80
CA GLN A 254 -32.76 3.72 23.49
C GLN A 254 -31.47 4.14 24.19
N ARG A 255 -30.76 3.17 24.77
CA ARG A 255 -29.38 3.34 25.27
C ARG A 255 -28.43 2.55 24.39
N LEU A 256 -27.33 3.17 24.01
CA LEU A 256 -26.28 2.53 23.21
C LEU A 256 -25.55 1.51 24.10
N SER A 257 -25.73 0.22 23.80
CA SER A 257 -25.14 -0.88 24.56
C SER A 257 -23.71 -1.18 24.10
N ASN A 258 -23.51 -1.19 22.78
CA ASN A 258 -22.20 -1.28 22.15
C ASN A 258 -22.25 -0.44 20.87
N ASP A 259 -21.20 0.34 20.63
CA ASP A 259 -20.98 1.06 19.38
C ASP A 259 -20.91 0.14 18.17
N ALA A 260 -21.13 0.71 16.97
CA ALA A 260 -20.90 -0.03 15.75
C ALA A 260 -19.42 -0.39 15.64
N SER A 261 -19.15 -1.66 15.38
CA SER A 261 -17.82 -2.26 15.37
C SER A 261 -17.58 -2.98 14.05
N PHE A 262 -16.34 -3.35 13.77
CA PHE A 262 -16.02 -4.11 12.56
C PHE A 262 -14.91 -5.12 12.81
N VAL A 263 -15.03 -6.27 12.16
CA VAL A 263 -13.96 -7.26 12.07
C VAL A 263 -13.38 -7.15 10.66
N LYS A 264 -12.10 -6.76 10.59
CA LYS A 264 -11.31 -6.82 9.35
C LYS A 264 -10.75 -8.23 9.21
N THR A 265 -11.26 -8.98 8.25
CA THR A 265 -10.85 -10.36 7.97
C THR A 265 -10.01 -10.35 6.69
N PRO A 266 -8.81 -10.97 6.66
CA PRO A 266 -8.11 -11.22 5.41
C PRO A 266 -8.98 -12.12 4.49
N ASP A 267 -9.12 -11.77 3.21
CA ASP A 267 -9.86 -12.61 2.24
C ASP A 267 -9.18 -13.98 2.00
N CYS A 268 -7.90 -14.06 2.35
CA CYS A 268 -7.05 -15.24 2.31
C CYS A 268 -5.79 -14.96 3.15
N VAL A 269 -5.03 -16.00 3.53
CA VAL A 269 -3.83 -15.87 4.38
C VAL A 269 -2.65 -16.71 3.85
N ASP A 270 -1.43 -16.40 4.29
CA ASP A 270 -0.30 -17.33 4.15
C ASP A 270 -0.64 -18.65 4.87
N ALA A 271 -0.28 -19.77 4.25
CA ALA A 271 -0.73 -21.12 4.66
C ALA A 271 -0.40 -21.52 6.11
N ASN A 272 0.48 -20.78 6.78
CA ASN A 272 0.85 -20.98 8.18
C ASN A 272 -0.24 -20.55 9.20
N ASN A 273 -1.23 -19.75 8.78
CA ASN A 273 -2.25 -19.17 9.67
C ASN A 273 -3.64 -19.84 9.56
N GLY A 274 -3.75 -21.02 8.94
CA GLY A 274 -4.95 -21.88 9.02
C GLY A 274 -6.22 -21.40 8.30
N GLY A 275 -6.15 -20.29 7.57
CA GLY A 275 -7.20 -19.85 6.65
C GLY A 275 -6.95 -20.30 5.21
N GLU A 276 -7.91 -20.07 4.32
CA GLU A 276 -7.82 -20.47 2.91
C GLU A 276 -6.73 -19.65 2.17
N PRO A 277 -5.79 -20.29 1.45
CA PRO A 277 -4.68 -19.57 0.83
C PRO A 277 -5.15 -18.79 -0.41
N CYS A 278 -4.45 -17.70 -0.77
CA CYS A 278 -4.81 -16.81 -1.90
C CYS A 278 -4.72 -17.43 -3.31
N GLY A 279 -4.64 -18.76 -3.40
CA GLY A 279 -4.28 -19.49 -4.60
C GLY A 279 -2.81 -19.28 -4.94
N GLN A 280 -1.94 -20.19 -4.50
CA GLN A 280 -0.62 -20.27 -5.12
C GLN A 280 -0.79 -20.83 -6.53
N GLY A 281 -0.39 -20.05 -7.53
CA GLY A 281 -0.18 -20.56 -8.88
C GLY A 281 1.15 -21.28 -8.92
N THR A 282 1.17 -22.48 -9.49
CA THR A 282 2.42 -23.12 -9.92
C THR A 282 2.63 -22.86 -11.41
N TYR A 283 3.85 -22.54 -11.81
CA TYR A 283 4.28 -22.69 -13.20
C TYR A 283 5.53 -23.54 -13.25
N THR A 284 5.53 -24.52 -14.15
CA THR A 284 6.74 -25.24 -14.53
C THR A 284 7.56 -24.35 -15.46
N ARG A 285 8.82 -24.10 -15.10
CA ARG A 285 9.83 -23.53 -16.01
C ARG A 285 10.85 -24.60 -16.38
N THR A 286 11.30 -24.57 -17.62
CA THR A 286 12.40 -25.43 -18.07
C THR A 286 13.72 -24.79 -17.67
N VAL A 287 14.46 -25.47 -16.79
CA VAL A 287 15.78 -25.04 -16.31
C VAL A 287 16.87 -25.87 -16.93
N LEU A 288 18.00 -25.23 -17.22
CA LEU A 288 19.21 -25.89 -17.70
C LEU A 288 19.88 -26.59 -16.51
N VAL A 289 19.73 -27.92 -16.41
CA VAL A 289 20.37 -28.73 -15.36
C VAL A 289 21.82 -29.02 -15.72
N ARG A 290 22.10 -29.24 -17.01
CA ARG A 290 23.46 -29.43 -17.53
C ARG A 290 23.63 -28.73 -18.88
N PRO A 291 24.63 -27.86 -19.07
CA PRO A 291 24.91 -27.26 -20.37
C PRO A 291 25.29 -28.33 -21.39
N ALA A 292 25.05 -28.03 -22.68
CA ALA A 292 25.58 -28.84 -23.77
C ALA A 292 27.11 -28.89 -23.68
N SER A 293 27.69 -30.05 -23.96
CA SER A 293 29.13 -30.28 -23.83
C SER A 293 29.64 -31.22 -24.91
N THR A 294 30.89 -31.09 -25.29
CA THR A 294 31.54 -32.00 -26.26
C THR A 294 32.39 -33.02 -25.53
N ARG A 295 32.37 -34.27 -26.03
CA ARG A 295 33.44 -35.23 -25.78
C ARG A 295 34.18 -35.53 -27.07
N VAL A 296 35.50 -35.67 -26.98
CA VAL A 296 36.34 -36.15 -28.08
C VAL A 296 36.38 -37.68 -28.00
N ILE A 297 36.24 -38.34 -29.14
CA ILE A 297 36.46 -39.78 -29.29
C ILE A 297 37.54 -39.99 -30.34
N ASP A 298 38.64 -40.60 -29.93
CA ASP A 298 39.72 -41.03 -30.81
C ASP A 298 39.26 -42.22 -31.68
N ILE A 299 39.41 -42.08 -32.99
CA ILE A 299 39.28 -43.15 -33.97
C ILE A 299 40.70 -43.59 -34.32
N PRO A 300 41.12 -44.82 -33.96
CA PRO A 300 42.48 -45.29 -34.24
C PRO A 300 42.73 -45.36 -35.76
N GLY A 301 43.95 -45.03 -36.15
CA GLY A 301 44.38 -45.09 -37.55
C GLY A 301 44.55 -46.53 -38.04
N GLU A 302 44.33 -46.74 -39.34
CA GLU A 302 44.64 -48.01 -40.01
C GLU A 302 46.04 -47.92 -40.62
N SER A 303 46.89 -48.90 -40.32
CA SER A 303 48.21 -49.05 -40.93
C SER A 303 48.41 -50.46 -41.45
N THR A 304 49.11 -50.57 -42.58
CA THR A 304 49.44 -51.85 -43.22
C THR A 304 50.96 -51.99 -43.27
N THR A 305 51.47 -53.12 -42.77
CA THR A 305 52.90 -53.42 -42.78
C THR A 305 53.31 -54.06 -44.11
N VAL A 306 54.36 -53.54 -44.74
CA VAL A 306 54.90 -54.07 -46.00
C VAL A 306 56.37 -54.39 -45.81
N GLN A 307 56.76 -55.63 -46.11
CA GLN A 307 58.17 -56.04 -46.08
C GLN A 307 58.93 -55.44 -47.26
N THR A 308 60.07 -54.80 -46.98
CA THR A 308 60.98 -54.25 -47.99
C THR A 308 62.40 -54.74 -47.74
N THR A 309 63.04 -55.27 -48.78
CA THR A 309 64.43 -55.72 -48.75
C THR A 309 65.37 -54.54 -48.96
N VAL A 310 66.24 -54.28 -47.99
CA VAL A 310 67.21 -53.16 -48.01
C VAL A 310 68.64 -53.72 -48.04
N MET A 311 69.52 -53.11 -48.83
CA MET A 311 70.95 -53.46 -48.85
C MET A 311 71.61 -52.88 -47.59
N VAL A 312 72.19 -53.74 -46.74
CA VAL A 312 72.78 -53.32 -45.45
C VAL A 312 74.27 -53.03 -45.57
N THR A 313 74.97 -53.79 -46.43
CA THR A 313 76.38 -53.56 -46.74
C THR A 313 76.61 -53.64 -48.25
N PRO A 314 77.25 -52.62 -48.87
CA PRO A 314 77.60 -52.64 -50.29
C PRO A 314 78.68 -53.71 -50.59
N PRO A 315 78.82 -54.16 -51.84
CA PRO A 315 79.86 -55.10 -52.22
C PRO A 315 81.23 -54.43 -52.17
N THR A 316 82.25 -55.16 -51.70
CA THR A 316 83.62 -54.62 -51.54
C THR A 316 84.65 -55.50 -52.22
N THR A 317 85.75 -54.89 -52.68
CA THR A 317 86.91 -55.60 -53.20
C THR A 317 88.00 -55.71 -52.14
N ARG A 318 88.71 -56.84 -52.12
CA ARG A 318 89.95 -57.02 -51.35
C ARG A 318 91.12 -57.33 -52.29
N VAL A 319 92.32 -56.97 -51.87
CA VAL A 319 93.56 -57.15 -52.63
C VAL A 319 94.44 -58.18 -51.92
N ILE A 320 95.11 -59.04 -52.68
CA ILE A 320 95.99 -60.10 -52.19
C ILE A 320 97.33 -59.98 -52.91
N ASP A 321 98.42 -59.86 -52.15
CA ASP A 321 99.79 -59.69 -52.66
C ASP A 321 100.46 -61.04 -52.97
N VAL A 322 101.23 -61.09 -54.07
CA VAL A 322 102.03 -62.26 -54.47
C VAL A 322 103.50 -61.83 -54.66
N PRO A 323 104.48 -62.42 -53.93
CA PRO A 323 105.87 -61.97 -53.90
C PRO A 323 106.71 -62.37 -55.13
N GLU A 324 107.88 -61.74 -55.27
CA GLU A 324 108.82 -61.91 -56.41
C GLU A 324 109.78 -63.11 -56.29
N VAL A 325 110.44 -63.47 -57.40
CA VAL A 325 111.36 -64.61 -57.51
C VAL A 325 112.72 -64.20 -58.10
N ARG A 326 113.84 -64.72 -57.55
CA ARG A 326 115.23 -64.31 -57.85
C ARG A 326 116.15 -65.48 -58.24
N LYS A 327 117.25 -65.18 -58.96
CA LYS A 327 118.37 -66.10 -59.26
C LYS A 327 119.74 -65.40 -59.24
N THR A 328 120.79 -66.15 -58.87
CA THR A 328 122.20 -65.70 -58.80
C THR A 328 122.98 -65.99 -60.10
N MET A 329 123.91 -65.11 -60.48
CA MET A 329 124.85 -65.31 -61.61
C MET A 329 126.26 -64.73 -61.30
N THR A 330 127.28 -65.25 -61.98
CA THR A 330 128.71 -64.85 -61.82
C THR A 330 129.29 -64.28 -63.11
N LYS A 331 130.15 -63.26 -63.01
CA LYS A 331 130.83 -62.62 -64.16
C LYS A 331 132.29 -62.26 -63.84
N ARG A 332 133.16 -62.43 -64.83
CA ARG A 332 134.56 -61.97 -64.78
C ARG A 332 134.66 -60.50 -65.18
N VAL A 333 135.38 -59.70 -64.41
CA VAL A 333 135.50 -58.24 -64.49
C VAL A 333 136.98 -57.84 -64.56
N MET A 334 137.30 -56.79 -65.29
CA MET A 334 138.66 -56.23 -65.35
C MET A 334 138.90 -55.36 -64.11
N VAL A 335 139.98 -55.60 -63.36
CA VAL A 335 140.32 -54.83 -62.13
C VAL A 335 141.26 -53.67 -62.43
N THR A 336 142.20 -53.85 -63.37
CA THR A 336 143.05 -52.77 -63.89
C THR A 336 143.11 -52.85 -65.41
N PRO A 337 142.72 -51.79 -66.14
CA PRO A 337 142.74 -51.75 -67.60
C PRO A 337 144.14 -51.50 -68.18
N PRO A 338 144.32 -51.65 -69.50
CA PRO A 338 145.58 -51.33 -70.15
C PRO A 338 145.81 -49.80 -70.11
N THR A 339 146.73 -49.32 -69.29
CA THR A 339 147.05 -47.88 -69.20
C THR A 339 147.96 -47.43 -70.33
N THR A 340 147.90 -46.14 -70.69
CA THR A 340 148.60 -45.60 -71.87
C THR A 340 149.23 -44.22 -71.59
N GLU A 341 150.37 -43.87 -72.21
CA GLU A 341 151.18 -42.65 -71.93
C GLU A 341 151.54 -41.83 -73.22
N ARG A 342 151.22 -40.51 -73.33
CA ARG A 342 151.86 -39.43 -74.18
C ARG A 342 150.97 -38.20 -74.55
N ILE A 343 151.37 -37.00 -74.08
CA ILE A 343 151.57 -35.66 -74.75
C ILE A 343 150.48 -35.02 -75.67
N GLU A 344 150.19 -33.70 -75.46
CA GLU A 344 148.99 -32.90 -75.87
C GLU A 344 149.15 -31.79 -76.98
N ILE A 345 148.02 -31.40 -77.66
CA ILE A 345 147.84 -30.36 -78.73
C ILE A 345 146.34 -29.90 -78.90
N ALA A 346 145.94 -28.61 -78.88
CA ALA A 346 144.51 -28.09 -78.90
C ALA A 346 144.10 -27.27 -80.18
N GLY A 347 142.85 -26.76 -80.46
CA GLY A 347 141.50 -26.69 -79.81
C GLY A 347 140.49 -25.73 -80.54
N SER A 348 139.32 -25.36 -79.95
CA SER A 348 138.30 -24.28 -80.31
C SER A 348 136.90 -24.62 -80.96
N SER A 349 135.96 -23.64 -81.16
CA SER A 349 134.50 -23.79 -80.80
C SER A 349 133.26 -23.34 -81.66
N SER A 350 132.05 -23.99 -81.55
CA SER A 350 130.65 -23.56 -82.02
C SER A 350 129.39 -24.47 -81.59
N THR A 351 128.09 -24.19 -81.99
CA THR A 351 126.78 -24.61 -81.30
C THR A 351 125.38 -24.70 -82.10
N TYR A 352 124.35 -25.60 -81.83
CA TYR A 352 122.85 -25.56 -82.27
C TYR A 352 121.81 -26.75 -81.86
N LYS A 353 120.44 -26.66 -82.05
CA LYS A 353 119.26 -27.16 -81.17
C LYS A 353 118.33 -28.46 -81.42
N LYS A 354 117.78 -29.24 -80.38
CA LYS A 354 116.58 -30.26 -80.34
C LYS A 354 115.76 -30.60 -78.96
N THR A 355 114.42 -30.94 -78.83
CA THR A 355 113.57 -31.15 -77.51
C THR A 355 112.54 -32.35 -77.32
N VAL A 356 111.33 -32.16 -76.68
CA VAL A 356 110.51 -33.03 -75.74
C VAL A 356 108.97 -32.62 -75.67
N TYR A 357 108.10 -33.27 -74.84
CA TYR A 357 106.59 -33.27 -74.83
C TYR A 357 105.82 -33.10 -73.47
N THR A 358 104.46 -32.99 -73.50
CA THR A 358 103.46 -33.07 -72.38
C THR A 358 102.10 -33.73 -72.79
N ASN A 359 101.11 -33.88 -71.87
CA ASN A 359 99.98 -34.86 -71.94
C ASN A 359 98.52 -34.32 -71.72
N GLU A 360 97.52 -35.22 -71.68
CA GLU A 360 96.07 -35.04 -72.04
C GLU A 360 95.05 -34.67 -70.91
N THR A 361 93.78 -34.35 -71.26
CA THR A 361 92.67 -34.00 -70.35
C THR A 361 91.27 -34.53 -70.79
N THR A 362 90.23 -34.46 -69.93
CA THR A 362 88.89 -35.05 -70.13
C THR A 362 87.69 -34.12 -69.80
N ARG A 363 86.50 -34.39 -70.37
CA ARG A 363 85.21 -33.71 -70.05
C ARG A 363 84.09 -34.73 -69.82
N ALA A 364 83.18 -34.44 -68.88
CA ALA A 364 82.03 -35.29 -68.51
C ALA A 364 80.68 -34.73 -69.03
N GLU A 365 79.64 -35.57 -68.99
CA GLU A 365 78.26 -35.26 -69.37
C GLU A 365 77.28 -36.00 -68.46
N ASP A 366 76.21 -35.32 -68.01
CA ASP A 366 75.33 -35.73 -66.91
C ASP A 366 73.97 -36.32 -67.36
N ILE A 367 73.45 -37.30 -66.61
CA ILE A 367 72.13 -37.88 -66.81
C ILE A 367 71.27 -37.66 -65.53
N PRO A 368 70.09 -37.00 -65.62
CA PRO A 368 69.29 -36.62 -64.45
C PRO A 368 68.56 -37.80 -63.77
N SER A 369 68.35 -37.68 -62.46
CA SER A 369 67.68 -38.65 -61.58
C SER A 369 66.16 -38.73 -61.79
N VAL A 370 65.55 -39.88 -61.44
CA VAL A 370 64.10 -40.11 -61.59
C VAL A 370 63.42 -40.26 -60.23
N SER A 371 62.52 -39.32 -59.92
CA SER A 371 61.68 -39.33 -58.72
C SER A 371 60.23 -39.75 -59.02
N LYS A 372 59.54 -40.26 -57.99
CA LYS A 372 58.09 -40.46 -58.00
C LYS A 372 57.45 -39.58 -56.93
N THR A 373 56.39 -38.87 -57.29
CA THR A 373 55.55 -38.11 -56.36
C THR A 373 54.45 -38.99 -55.77
N PHE A 374 54.22 -38.82 -54.47
CA PHE A 374 53.11 -39.42 -53.73
C PHE A 374 52.32 -38.28 -53.08
N SER A 375 50.99 -38.45 -52.98
CA SER A 375 50.11 -37.51 -52.27
C SER A 375 49.65 -38.11 -50.94
N LYS A 376 49.63 -37.27 -49.91
CA LYS A 376 49.11 -37.58 -48.58
C LYS A 376 48.01 -36.57 -48.26
N ARG A 377 46.83 -37.07 -47.88
CA ARG A 377 45.75 -36.22 -47.37
C ARG A 377 45.99 -35.93 -45.90
N VAL A 378 46.22 -34.66 -45.57
CA VAL A 378 46.53 -34.17 -44.22
C VAL A 378 45.38 -33.29 -43.74
N MET A 379 45.03 -33.38 -42.46
CA MET A 379 44.00 -32.53 -41.85
C MET A 379 44.55 -31.11 -41.68
N SER A 380 43.94 -30.12 -42.35
CA SER A 380 44.38 -28.71 -42.29
C SER A 380 43.77 -27.97 -41.10
N THR A 381 42.53 -28.28 -40.77
CA THR A 381 41.83 -27.75 -39.60
C THR A 381 41.13 -28.88 -38.85
N PRO A 382 41.31 -28.99 -37.51
CA PRO A 382 40.58 -29.97 -36.72
C PRO A 382 39.08 -29.61 -36.67
N PRO A 383 38.19 -30.59 -36.43
CA PRO A 383 36.77 -30.29 -36.25
C PRO A 383 36.58 -29.43 -35.00
N THR A 384 35.72 -28.42 -35.09
CA THR A 384 35.46 -27.48 -33.98
C THR A 384 33.96 -27.31 -33.78
N THR A 385 33.54 -26.75 -32.63
CA THR A 385 32.13 -26.45 -32.39
C THR A 385 31.91 -24.96 -32.18
N ARG A 386 30.85 -24.43 -32.79
CA ARG A 386 30.38 -23.07 -32.59
C ARG A 386 29.15 -23.06 -31.68
N ALA A 387 29.16 -22.22 -30.66
CA ALA A 387 27.98 -21.94 -29.86
C ALA A 387 27.00 -21.05 -30.64
N VAL A 388 25.72 -21.38 -30.56
CA VAL A 388 24.60 -20.58 -31.07
C VAL A 388 23.65 -20.31 -29.90
N ASP A 389 23.52 -19.05 -29.52
CA ASP A 389 22.66 -18.62 -28.40
C ASP A 389 21.18 -18.77 -28.75
N ILE A 390 20.47 -19.57 -27.96
CA ILE A 390 19.01 -19.65 -27.96
C ILE A 390 18.50 -18.65 -26.91
N PRO A 391 17.78 -17.57 -27.32
CA PRO A 391 17.26 -16.59 -26.38
C PRO A 391 16.22 -17.21 -25.44
N ASN A 392 16.12 -16.66 -24.24
CA ASN A 392 15.15 -17.12 -23.25
C ASN A 392 13.70 -16.85 -23.69
N GLN A 393 12.78 -17.71 -23.24
CA GLN A 393 11.36 -17.62 -23.62
C GLN A 393 10.54 -17.05 -22.46
N MET A 394 10.13 -15.80 -22.58
CA MET A 394 9.27 -15.13 -21.59
C MET A 394 7.80 -15.53 -21.76
N LYS A 395 7.09 -15.69 -20.65
CA LYS A 395 5.66 -15.99 -20.58
C LYS A 395 4.95 -14.95 -19.71
N THR A 396 3.82 -14.43 -20.17
CA THR A 396 2.97 -13.54 -19.37
C THR A 396 2.06 -14.33 -18.45
N LEU A 397 2.02 -13.93 -17.18
CA LEU A 397 1.08 -14.41 -16.16
C LEU A 397 0.19 -13.25 -15.75
N LYS A 398 -1.12 -13.51 -15.61
CA LYS A 398 -2.06 -12.55 -15.01
C LYS A 398 -2.09 -12.77 -13.49
N VAL A 399 -1.80 -11.72 -12.73
CA VAL A 399 -1.89 -11.69 -11.26
C VAL A 399 -2.93 -10.68 -10.83
N THR A 400 -3.67 -10.98 -9.76
CA THR A 400 -4.65 -10.06 -9.17
C THR A 400 -3.96 -9.25 -8.08
N LYS A 401 -3.68 -7.98 -8.37
CA LYS A 401 -2.96 -7.03 -7.52
C LYS A 401 -3.93 -6.19 -6.70
N LEU A 402 -3.59 -5.87 -5.45
CA LEU A 402 -4.39 -4.96 -4.63
C LEU A 402 -4.13 -3.51 -5.07
N VAL A 403 -5.20 -2.76 -5.38
CA VAL A 403 -5.12 -1.31 -5.67
C VAL A 403 -5.40 -0.51 -4.40
N SER A 404 -6.40 -0.92 -3.62
CA SER A 404 -6.65 -0.37 -2.29
C SER A 404 -7.34 -1.41 -1.42
N ASP A 405 -6.94 -1.46 -0.16
CA ASP A 405 -7.50 -2.36 0.84
C ASP A 405 -8.93 -1.94 1.23
N ALA A 406 -9.73 -2.85 1.79
CA ALA A 406 -11.06 -2.48 2.28
C ALA A 406 -10.95 -1.47 3.43
N ARG A 407 -11.85 -0.50 3.44
CA ARG A 407 -11.91 0.55 4.46
C ARG A 407 -13.31 0.73 5.02
N VAL A 408 -13.37 1.28 6.22
CA VAL A 408 -14.61 1.75 6.83
C VAL A 408 -14.69 3.27 6.70
N GLU A 409 -15.85 3.76 6.31
CA GLU A 409 -16.20 5.18 6.37
C GLU A 409 -17.19 5.37 7.51
N GLU A 410 -16.79 6.13 8.53
CA GLU A 410 -17.63 6.43 9.69
C GLU A 410 -18.56 7.61 9.38
N VAL A 411 -19.86 7.41 9.54
CA VAL A 411 -20.87 8.47 9.48
C VAL A 411 -21.56 8.57 10.82
N THR A 412 -21.43 9.70 11.50
CA THR A 412 -22.13 9.96 12.77
C THR A 412 -23.60 10.27 12.50
N VAL A 413 -24.50 9.44 13.02
CA VAL A 413 -25.94 9.73 13.06
C VAL A 413 -26.19 10.58 14.32
N PRO A 414 -26.85 11.75 14.21
CA PRO A 414 -27.14 12.61 15.37
C PRO A 414 -28.19 11.96 16.30
N SER A 415 -28.18 12.36 17.57
CA SER A 415 -29.17 11.95 18.56
C SER A 415 -30.55 12.53 18.25
N GLU A 416 -31.60 11.71 18.31
CA GLU A 416 -32.98 12.20 18.25
C GLU A 416 -33.46 12.58 19.65
N THR A 417 -34.21 13.68 19.73
CA THR A 417 -34.80 14.17 20.99
C THR A 417 -36.30 14.35 20.83
N ARG A 418 -37.03 14.12 21.92
CA ARG A 418 -38.47 14.34 22.03
C ARG A 418 -38.73 15.39 23.09
N THR A 419 -39.36 16.48 22.69
CA THR A 419 -39.86 17.49 23.64
C THR A 419 -41.08 16.95 24.38
N VAL A 420 -41.04 17.03 25.71
CA VAL A 420 -42.16 16.80 26.62
C VAL A 420 -42.44 18.10 27.34
N THR A 421 -43.69 18.55 27.35
CA THR A 421 -44.10 19.70 28.17
C THR A 421 -44.45 19.20 29.56
N LYS A 422 -43.94 19.88 30.60
CA LYS A 422 -44.35 19.70 31.99
C LYS A 422 -44.87 21.00 32.57
N GLU A 423 -45.83 20.91 33.48
CA GLU A 423 -46.34 22.04 34.24
C GLU A 423 -45.49 22.21 35.52
N VAL A 424 -44.89 23.38 35.70
CA VAL A 424 -44.09 23.71 36.89
C VAL A 424 -44.83 24.76 37.72
N LEU A 425 -44.97 24.49 39.02
CA LEU A 425 -45.57 25.42 39.96
C LEU A 425 -44.61 26.59 40.19
N GLN A 426 -44.96 27.77 39.70
CA GLN A 426 -44.15 28.99 39.90
C GLN A 426 -44.48 29.65 41.24
N THR A 427 -45.77 29.75 41.57
CA THR A 427 -46.26 30.32 42.83
C THR A 427 -47.33 29.42 43.41
N LYS A 428 -47.07 28.89 44.62
CA LYS A 428 -48.04 28.08 45.36
C LYS A 428 -49.18 28.97 45.90
N GLY A 429 -50.41 28.66 45.50
CA GLY A 429 -51.62 29.30 45.98
C GLY A 429 -51.98 28.92 47.41
N GLY A 430 -52.98 29.63 47.97
CA GLY A 430 -53.51 29.36 49.31
C GLY A 430 -52.76 30.05 50.47
N LEU A 431 -51.79 30.93 50.20
CA LEU A 431 -51.34 31.90 51.19
C LEU A 431 -52.43 32.97 51.35
N THR A 432 -53.13 32.97 52.49
CA THR A 432 -54.26 33.87 52.75
C THR A 432 -53.79 35.27 53.11
N THR A 433 -53.36 36.04 52.11
CA THR A 433 -53.03 37.46 52.27
C THR A 433 -54.31 38.29 52.40
N TRP A 434 -54.53 38.86 53.57
CA TRP A 434 -55.62 39.82 53.81
C TRP A 434 -55.39 41.10 53.00
N THR A 435 -56.33 41.43 52.12
CA THR A 435 -56.40 42.72 51.42
C THR A 435 -57.56 43.52 52.00
N GLU A 436 -57.27 44.72 52.51
CA GLU A 436 -58.28 45.56 53.15
C GLU A 436 -59.27 46.15 52.13
N VAL A 437 -60.55 46.17 52.49
CA VAL A 437 -61.59 46.90 51.75
C VAL A 437 -62.42 47.71 52.76
N GLU A 438 -62.74 48.96 52.43
CA GLU A 438 -63.45 49.84 53.35
C GLU A 438 -64.94 49.48 53.41
N CYS A 439 -65.42 49.00 54.57
CA CYS A 439 -66.79 48.51 54.75
C CYS A 439 -67.86 49.47 54.22
N ALA A 440 -67.67 50.78 54.46
CA ALA A 440 -68.62 51.82 54.12
C ALA A 440 -68.94 51.92 52.62
N LEU A 441 -68.10 51.39 51.73
CA LEU A 441 -68.31 51.43 50.28
C LEU A 441 -69.12 50.23 49.76
N VAL A 442 -69.36 49.20 50.57
CA VAL A 442 -70.11 47.99 50.16
C VAL A 442 -71.64 48.17 50.29
N GLU A 443 -72.08 49.12 51.12
CA GLU A 443 -73.47 49.54 51.23
C GLU A 443 -73.82 50.62 50.18
N TYR A 444 -75.10 50.75 49.84
CA TYR A 444 -75.57 51.76 48.87
C TYR A 444 -75.45 53.17 49.45
N GLN A 445 -74.45 53.93 48.99
CA GLN A 445 -74.28 55.34 49.31
C GLN A 445 -75.08 56.24 48.35
N ALA A 446 -75.66 57.32 48.88
CA ALA A 446 -76.40 58.29 48.07
C ALA A 446 -75.49 59.09 47.13
N LEU A 447 -75.84 59.14 45.84
CA LEU A 447 -75.22 59.99 44.83
C LEU A 447 -76.21 61.12 44.47
N PRO A 448 -76.00 62.37 44.94
CA PRO A 448 -77.02 63.43 44.91
C PRO A 448 -77.20 64.08 43.52
N ILE A 449 -77.64 63.28 42.54
CA ILE A 449 -77.96 63.71 41.18
C ILE A 449 -79.40 64.18 41.11
N ASN A 450 -79.60 65.47 40.78
CA ASN A 450 -80.91 66.01 40.46
C ASN A 450 -81.29 65.67 39.00
N TRP A 451 -82.34 64.89 38.82
CA TRP A 451 -82.89 64.51 37.52
C TRP A 451 -84.09 65.38 37.12
N ASN A 452 -84.08 65.87 35.87
CA ASN A 452 -85.27 66.51 35.27
C ASN A 452 -86.41 65.50 35.09
N LEU A 453 -87.66 65.99 35.14
CA LEU A 453 -88.86 65.16 35.00
C LEU A 453 -88.86 64.39 33.67
N GLY A 454 -89.16 63.09 33.71
CA GLY A 454 -89.13 62.19 32.55
C GLY A 454 -87.74 61.93 31.93
N SER A 455 -86.67 62.59 32.41
CA SER A 455 -85.36 62.59 31.76
C SER A 455 -84.32 61.70 32.46
N ALA A 456 -83.37 61.22 31.66
CA ALA A 456 -82.13 60.55 32.07
C ALA A 456 -80.87 61.30 31.58
N THR A 457 -80.99 62.56 31.16
CA THR A 457 -79.86 63.37 30.67
C THR A 457 -79.09 63.99 31.84
N LEU A 458 -77.79 63.67 31.95
CA LEU A 458 -76.91 64.24 32.99
C LEU A 458 -76.61 65.73 32.75
N THR A 459 -76.99 66.57 33.71
CA THR A 459 -76.65 68.00 33.75
C THR A 459 -75.15 68.22 34.04
N PRO A 460 -74.58 69.42 33.75
CA PRO A 460 -73.20 69.73 34.12
C PRO A 460 -72.94 69.62 35.63
N GLN A 461 -73.92 69.96 36.47
CA GLN A 461 -73.83 69.78 37.92
C GLN A 461 -73.80 68.30 38.32
N ALA A 462 -74.65 67.47 37.73
CA ALA A 462 -74.64 66.02 37.97
C ALA A 462 -73.30 65.37 37.57
N LYS A 463 -72.71 65.82 36.44
CA LYS A 463 -71.38 65.39 35.99
C LYS A 463 -70.28 65.75 36.99
N ASN A 464 -70.28 66.98 37.52
CA ASN A 464 -69.34 67.38 38.57
C ASN A 464 -69.51 66.57 39.87
N ILE A 465 -70.75 66.19 40.23
CA ILE A 465 -71.03 65.33 41.39
C ILE A 465 -70.52 63.89 41.16
N ILE A 466 -70.67 63.35 39.95
CA ILE A 466 -70.08 62.05 39.57
C ILE A 466 -68.55 62.12 39.66
N ASP A 467 -67.94 63.14 39.07
CA ASP A 467 -66.49 63.34 39.06
C ASP A 467 -65.90 63.45 40.47
N THR A 468 -66.51 64.26 41.33
CA THR A 468 -66.02 64.50 42.70
C THR A 468 -66.31 63.38 43.70
N ARG A 469 -67.29 62.51 43.42
CA ARG A 469 -67.68 61.41 44.34
C ARG A 469 -67.19 60.04 43.92
N LEU A 470 -67.19 59.72 42.61
CA LEU A 470 -66.92 58.36 42.13
C LEU A 470 -65.48 58.18 41.62
N MET A 471 -64.87 59.21 41.01
CA MET A 471 -63.49 59.09 40.49
C MET A 471 -62.46 58.85 41.60
N PRO A 472 -62.52 59.50 42.80
CA PRO A 472 -61.58 59.20 43.89
C PRO A 472 -61.74 57.76 44.41
N VAL A 473 -62.99 57.29 44.57
CA VAL A 473 -63.31 55.93 45.03
C VAL A 473 -62.74 54.88 44.07
N LEU A 474 -62.96 55.06 42.76
CA LEU A 474 -62.43 54.17 41.72
C LEU A 474 -60.90 54.22 41.62
N ALA A 475 -60.27 55.38 41.81
CA ALA A 475 -58.83 55.53 41.80
C ALA A 475 -58.13 54.90 43.02
N GLN A 476 -58.80 54.91 44.18
CA GLN A 476 -58.30 54.31 45.42
C GLN A 476 -58.53 52.79 45.50
N ASN A 477 -59.48 52.25 44.73
CA ASN A 477 -59.87 50.83 44.77
C ASN A 477 -59.69 50.15 43.39
N PRO A 478 -58.45 50.04 42.85
CA PRO A 478 -58.21 49.51 41.51
C PRO A 478 -58.64 48.04 41.38
N GLY A 479 -59.44 47.75 40.35
CA GLY A 479 -59.92 46.40 40.04
C GLY A 479 -61.24 45.98 40.71
N VAL A 480 -61.79 46.82 41.60
CA VAL A 480 -63.10 46.59 42.22
C VAL A 480 -64.23 47.04 41.27
N LYS A 481 -65.38 46.35 41.29
CA LYS A 481 -66.56 46.72 40.50
C LYS A 481 -67.40 47.77 41.23
N LEU A 482 -67.90 48.77 40.51
CA LEU A 482 -68.83 49.78 41.00
C LEU A 482 -70.22 49.53 40.43
N GLU A 483 -71.19 49.29 41.30
CA GLU A 483 -72.61 49.27 40.98
C GLU A 483 -73.21 50.67 41.15
N VAL A 484 -73.97 51.13 40.16
CA VAL A 484 -74.81 52.34 40.23
C VAL A 484 -76.28 51.93 40.15
N ALA A 485 -77.00 52.13 41.25
CA ALA A 485 -78.43 51.91 41.36
C ALA A 485 -79.20 53.20 41.05
N SER A 486 -80.34 53.12 40.37
CA SER A 486 -81.23 54.27 40.16
C SER A 486 -82.70 53.95 40.39
N HIS A 487 -83.44 54.97 40.82
CA HIS A 487 -84.81 54.86 41.30
C HIS A 487 -85.73 55.95 40.74
N THR A 488 -87.03 55.72 40.83
CA THR A 488 -88.09 56.70 40.50
C THR A 488 -89.02 56.91 41.70
N ASP A 489 -89.88 57.92 41.59
CA ASP A 489 -91.09 57.96 42.42
C ASP A 489 -92.23 57.16 41.78
N SER A 490 -93.29 56.91 42.53
CA SER A 490 -94.46 56.09 42.17
C SER A 490 -95.47 56.83 41.27
N ARG A 491 -95.00 57.65 40.32
CA ARG A 491 -95.86 58.41 39.40
C ARG A 491 -95.54 58.06 37.97
N GLY A 492 -96.57 57.74 37.19
CA GLY A 492 -96.43 57.10 35.88
C GLY A 492 -96.86 55.63 35.97
N GLY A 493 -96.32 54.79 35.08
CA GLY A 493 -96.52 53.34 35.11
C GLY A 493 -95.22 52.61 35.41
N ALA A 494 -95.31 51.51 36.17
CA ALA A 494 -94.18 50.72 36.65
C ALA A 494 -93.13 50.40 35.59
N THR A 495 -93.55 49.98 34.38
CA THR A 495 -92.64 49.68 33.26
C THR A 495 -91.85 50.93 32.84
N SER A 496 -92.54 52.05 32.60
CA SER A 496 -91.91 53.31 32.21
C SER A 496 -90.96 53.84 33.27
N ASN A 497 -91.26 53.59 34.55
CA ASN A 497 -90.42 53.96 35.69
C ASN A 497 -89.20 53.03 35.85
N GLN A 498 -89.36 51.73 35.62
CA GLN A 498 -88.22 50.80 35.49
C GLN A 498 -87.30 51.24 34.34
N ASP A 499 -87.83 51.45 33.13
CA ASP A 499 -87.04 51.85 31.96
C ASP A 499 -86.34 53.20 32.16
N LEU A 500 -87.00 54.16 32.83
CA LEU A 500 -86.43 55.46 33.17
C LEU A 500 -85.28 55.32 34.18
N SER A 501 -85.43 54.44 35.17
CA SER A 501 -84.37 54.18 36.14
C SER A 501 -83.16 53.49 35.50
N GLU A 502 -83.38 52.57 34.55
CA GLU A 502 -82.32 51.87 33.83
C GLU A 502 -81.50 52.85 32.97
N ARG A 503 -82.19 53.72 32.21
CA ARG A 503 -81.54 54.78 31.44
C ARG A 503 -80.73 55.75 32.33
N ARG A 504 -81.16 55.99 33.58
CA ARG A 504 -80.44 56.84 34.54
C ARG A 504 -79.16 56.18 35.07
N ALA A 505 -79.23 54.91 35.47
CA ALA A 505 -78.05 54.15 35.86
C ALA A 505 -77.04 54.06 34.70
N GLN A 506 -77.52 53.69 33.51
CA GLN A 506 -76.69 53.59 32.31
C GLN A 506 -76.08 54.93 31.88
N ALA A 507 -76.78 56.05 32.07
CA ALA A 507 -76.21 57.38 31.79
C ALA A 507 -75.00 57.72 32.67
N VAL A 508 -75.00 57.29 33.95
CA VAL A 508 -73.83 57.43 34.85
C VAL A 508 -72.71 56.49 34.43
N VAL A 509 -73.03 55.22 34.13
CA VAL A 509 -72.05 54.21 33.66
C VAL A 509 -71.36 54.69 32.38
N SER A 510 -72.11 55.10 31.36
CA SER A 510 -71.53 55.59 30.10
C SER A 510 -70.79 56.93 30.25
N TYR A 511 -71.13 57.75 31.25
CA TYR A 511 -70.32 58.93 31.58
C TYR A 511 -68.96 58.54 32.19
N LEU A 512 -68.92 57.58 33.13
CA LEU A 512 -67.67 57.05 33.68
C LEU A 512 -66.81 56.34 32.62
N GLN A 513 -67.43 55.59 31.70
CA GLN A 513 -66.75 55.04 30.52
C GLN A 513 -66.12 56.15 29.66
N SER A 514 -66.82 57.27 29.45
CA SER A 514 -66.27 58.44 28.73
C SER A 514 -65.13 59.16 29.47
N LYS A 515 -64.93 58.86 30.77
CA LYS A 515 -63.77 59.30 31.57
C LYS A 515 -62.63 58.28 31.60
N GLY A 516 -62.72 57.19 30.82
CA GLY A 516 -61.69 56.16 30.71
C GLY A 516 -61.78 55.03 31.74
N ILE A 517 -62.86 54.97 32.53
CA ILE A 517 -63.09 53.83 33.43
C ILE A 517 -63.49 52.60 32.60
N ASN A 518 -62.86 51.45 32.86
CA ASN A 518 -63.15 50.21 32.13
C ASN A 518 -64.60 49.76 32.37
N GLY A 519 -65.35 49.52 31.30
CA GLY A 519 -66.74 49.09 31.36
C GLY A 519 -66.97 47.76 32.08
N SER A 520 -65.97 46.87 32.16
CA SER A 520 -66.08 45.62 32.94
C SER A 520 -66.10 45.84 34.47
N LEU A 521 -65.71 47.03 34.93
CA LEU A 521 -65.74 47.43 36.33
C LEU A 521 -66.99 48.24 36.69
N LEU A 522 -67.98 48.37 35.79
CA LEU A 522 -69.16 49.21 35.96
C LEU A 522 -70.45 48.42 35.73
N VAL A 523 -71.35 48.46 36.71
CA VAL A 523 -72.67 47.82 36.64
C VAL A 523 -73.75 48.89 36.83
N GLY A 524 -74.67 49.03 35.87
CA GLY A 524 -75.87 49.86 36.02
C GLY A 524 -77.07 48.98 36.39
N ASN A 525 -77.87 49.41 37.38
CA ASN A 525 -79.11 48.73 37.77
C ASN A 525 -80.26 49.73 37.95
N GLY A 526 -81.28 49.65 37.11
CA GLY A 526 -82.57 50.28 37.33
C GLY A 526 -83.45 49.47 38.31
N PHE A 527 -83.99 50.12 39.33
CA PHE A 527 -84.96 49.52 40.25
C PHE A 527 -86.38 50.10 40.12
N GLY A 528 -86.57 51.16 39.36
CA GLY A 528 -87.83 51.90 39.24
C GLY A 528 -88.38 52.28 40.62
N GLU A 529 -89.68 52.07 40.80
CA GLU A 529 -90.41 52.23 42.07
C GLU A 529 -90.41 50.95 42.95
N ARG A 530 -89.66 49.90 42.59
CA ARG A 530 -89.61 48.64 43.37
C ARG A 530 -88.90 48.80 44.72
N LYS A 531 -88.14 49.89 44.92
CA LYS A 531 -87.37 50.23 46.12
C LYS A 531 -87.62 51.69 46.54
N LEU A 532 -88.86 52.01 46.87
CA LEU A 532 -89.27 53.27 47.49
C LEU A 532 -88.79 53.32 48.96
N THR A 533 -88.34 54.49 49.42
CA THR A 533 -87.81 54.70 50.79
C THR A 533 -88.86 55.24 51.76
N ASN A 534 -90.08 55.48 51.30
CA ASN A 534 -91.17 56.05 52.09
C ASN A 534 -92.54 55.48 51.66
N ARG A 535 -93.61 55.99 52.28
CA ARG A 535 -95.00 55.56 52.07
C ARG A 535 -95.59 55.85 50.68
N CYS A 536 -94.89 56.59 49.82
CA CYS A 536 -95.43 57.09 48.55
C CYS A 536 -95.40 56.00 47.49
N LYS A 537 -96.39 55.12 47.57
CA LYS A 537 -96.76 54.09 46.60
C LYS A 537 -97.96 54.58 45.78
N ASP A 538 -98.32 53.82 44.76
CA ASP A 538 -99.46 54.09 43.88
C ASP A 538 -100.75 54.35 44.68
N GLY A 539 -101.50 55.37 44.28
CA GLY A 539 -102.72 55.81 44.97
C GLY A 539 -102.51 56.57 46.28
N VAL A 540 -101.29 56.65 46.84
CA VAL A 540 -101.00 57.42 48.05
C VAL A 540 -100.69 58.88 47.69
N SER A 541 -101.49 59.82 48.22
CA SER A 541 -101.20 61.25 48.10
C SER A 541 -99.97 61.63 48.92
N CYS A 542 -98.96 62.20 48.25
CA CYS A 542 -97.68 62.59 48.83
C CYS A 542 -97.22 63.96 48.34
N THR A 543 -96.36 64.61 49.13
CA THR A 543 -95.74 65.88 48.74
C THR A 543 -94.63 65.67 47.70
N GLU A 544 -94.36 66.69 46.88
CA GLU A 544 -93.25 66.64 45.92
C GLU A 544 -91.90 66.38 46.58
N ARG A 545 -91.70 66.80 47.84
CA ARG A 545 -90.49 66.50 48.63
C ARG A 545 -90.35 65.00 48.95
N GLU A 546 -91.44 64.33 49.29
CA GLU A 546 -91.43 62.87 49.53
C GLU A 546 -91.21 62.11 48.21
N HIS A 547 -91.82 62.54 47.10
CA HIS A 547 -91.52 61.97 45.78
C HIS A 547 -90.07 62.22 45.35
N ALA A 548 -89.52 63.42 45.54
CA ALA A 548 -88.13 63.74 45.22
C ALA A 548 -87.12 62.85 45.97
N THR A 549 -87.44 62.43 47.20
CA THR A 549 -86.61 61.51 48.00
C THR A 549 -86.48 60.13 47.34
N ASN A 550 -87.49 59.69 46.60
CA ASN A 550 -87.47 58.41 45.87
C ASN A 550 -86.73 58.49 44.52
N ARG A 551 -86.69 59.67 43.87
CA ARG A 551 -85.99 59.91 42.58
C ARG A 551 -84.46 60.02 42.73
N ARG A 552 -83.87 59.06 43.43
CA ARG A 552 -82.45 59.04 43.82
C ARG A 552 -81.61 58.13 42.93
N THR A 553 -80.30 58.37 42.93
CA THR A 553 -79.27 57.48 42.42
C THR A 553 -78.34 57.13 43.59
N GLU A 554 -77.89 55.88 43.65
CA GLU A 554 -77.06 55.34 44.72
C GLU A 554 -75.90 54.56 44.09
N PHE A 555 -74.82 54.35 44.84
CA PHE A 555 -73.66 53.57 44.37
C PHE A 555 -73.08 52.69 45.47
N ARG A 556 -72.43 51.60 45.09
CA ARG A 556 -71.64 50.74 45.98
C ARG A 556 -70.54 50.00 45.23
N LEU A 557 -69.52 49.56 45.95
CA LEU A 557 -68.51 48.63 45.46
C LEU A 557 -68.95 47.18 45.69
N ILE A 558 -68.66 46.31 44.72
CA ILE A 558 -68.88 44.87 44.77
C ILE A 558 -67.60 44.14 44.32
N ASN A 559 -67.39 42.92 44.79
CA ASN A 559 -66.23 42.13 44.39
C ASN A 559 -66.30 41.73 42.90
N ASN A 560 -65.15 41.42 42.31
CA ASN A 560 -65.02 41.02 40.90
C ASN A 560 -65.49 39.57 40.68
#